data_AF-A0A966B774-F1
#
_entry.id   AF-A0A966B774-F1
#
_cell.length_a   1.000
_cell.length_b   1.000
_cell.length_c   1.000
_cell.angle_alpha   90.00
_cell.angle_beta   90.00
_cell.angle_gamma   90.00
#
_symmetry.space_group_name_H-M   'P 1'
#
loop_
_entity.id
_entity.type
_entity.pdbx_description
1 polymer ?
#
loop_
_entity_poly.entity_id
_entity_poly.type
_entity_poly.pdbx_seq_one_letter_code
_entity_poly.pdbx_strand_id
1 'polypeptide(L)'
;MLPDWLDPETLQWSILAAIAVVLYLMYIVASTVRRALTRFLLFVVLAGLGLSLWVQRDDLRYCVDTCECSLYGQEVEIPGDRCVS
;
A
#
# COMPACT_ATOMS: atom_id res chain seq x y z
N MET A 1 -51.32 21.23 13.56
CA MET A 1 -51.25 21.93 12.27
C MET A 1 -49.84 21.71 11.76
N LEU A 2 -49.65 20.80 10.81
CA LEU A 2 -48.34 20.66 10.18
C LEU A 2 -48.14 21.87 9.25
N PRO A 3 -46.92 22.39 9.17
CA PRO A 3 -46.65 23.59 8.38
C PRO A 3 -46.73 23.34 6.87
N ASP A 4 -47.23 24.32 6.12
CA ASP A 4 -47.47 24.27 4.65
C ASP A 4 -46.18 24.14 3.79
N TRP A 5 -44.98 24.12 4.38
CA TRP A 5 -43.75 23.75 3.65
C TRP A 5 -43.48 22.24 3.70
N LEU A 6 -44.27 21.50 4.48
CA LEU A 6 -44.16 20.07 4.73
C LEU A 6 -45.18 19.30 3.88
N ASP A 7 -45.32 19.70 2.61
CA ASP A 7 -46.15 18.99 1.65
C ASP A 7 -45.59 17.60 1.37
N PRO A 8 -46.42 16.54 1.35
CA PRO A 8 -45.96 15.17 1.17
C PRO A 8 -45.22 14.95 -0.16
N GLU A 9 -45.50 15.75 -1.19
CA GLU A 9 -44.83 15.67 -2.49
C GLU A 9 -43.39 16.20 -2.47
N THR A 10 -43.12 17.28 -1.72
CA THR A 10 -41.78 17.86 -1.60
C THR A 10 -40.91 17.03 -0.65
N LEU A 11 -41.52 16.40 0.37
CA LEU A 11 -40.82 15.47 1.26
C LEU A 11 -40.25 14.27 0.51
N GLN A 12 -41.04 13.67 -0.38
CA GLN A 12 -40.60 12.48 -1.12
C GLN A 12 -39.38 12.76 -2.00
N TRP A 13 -39.37 13.91 -2.70
CA TRP A 13 -38.23 14.34 -3.51
C TRP A 13 -37.00 14.69 -2.68
N SER A 14 -37.19 15.37 -1.54
CA SER A 14 -36.08 15.73 -0.65
C SER A 14 -35.39 14.51 -0.05
N ILE A 15 -36.14 13.47 0.32
CA ILE A 15 -35.60 12.22 0.86
C ILE A 15 -34.83 11.47 -0.22
N LEU A 16 -35.37 11.38 -1.45
CA LEU A 16 -34.66 10.78 -2.58
C LEU A 16 -33.36 11.52 -2.89
N ALA A 17 -33.39 12.86 -2.87
CA ALA A 17 -32.19 13.68 -3.06
C ALA A 17 -31.17 13.43 -1.93
N ALA A 18 -31.60 13.39 -0.68
CA ALA A 18 -30.72 13.10 0.46
C ALA A 18 -30.07 11.71 0.33
N ILE A 19 -30.83 10.68 -0.03
CA ILE A 19 -30.31 9.33 -0.26
C ILE A 19 -29.29 9.35 -1.40
N ALA A 20 -29.60 10.01 -2.51
CA ALA A 20 -28.69 10.13 -3.65
C ALA A 20 -27.37 10.81 -3.26
N VAL A 21 -27.44 11.88 -2.47
CA VAL A 21 -26.25 12.58 -1.95
C VAL A 21 -25.41 11.67 -1.04
N VAL A 22 -26.03 10.93 -0.13
CA VAL A 22 -25.34 9.99 0.76
C VAL A 22 -24.65 8.88 -0.04
N LEU A 23 -25.35 8.29 -1.01
CA LEU A 23 -24.78 7.26 -1.89
C LEU A 23 -23.61 7.81 -2.71
N TYR A 24 -23.74 9.04 -3.22
CA TYR A 24 -22.68 9.71 -3.98
C TYR A 24 -21.44 9.96 -3.12
N LEU A 25 -21.61 10.46 -1.89
CA LEU A 25 -20.51 10.63 -0.93
C LEU A 25 -19.83 9.29 -0.62
N MET A 26 -20.61 8.25 -0.36
CA MET A 26 -20.09 6.91 -0.09
C MET A 26 -19.28 6.39 -1.28
N TYR A 27 -19.76 6.60 -2.50
CA TYR A 27 -19.06 6.24 -3.72
C TYR A 27 -17.73 7.00 -3.87
N ILE A 28 -17.71 8.31 -3.61
CA ILE A 28 -16.48 9.12 -3.64
C ILE A 28 -15.47 8.57 -2.65
N VAL A 29 -15.86 8.34 -1.40
CA VAL A 29 -14.96 7.81 -0.37
C VAL A 29 -14.41 6.45 -0.79
N ALA A 30 -15.28 5.52 -1.23
CA ALA A 30 -14.87 4.20 -1.68
C ALA A 30 -13.91 4.26 -2.88
N SER A 31 -14.19 5.12 -3.86
CA SER A 31 -13.32 5.30 -5.03
C SER A 31 -11.96 5.89 -4.66
N THR A 32 -11.95 6.83 -3.71
CA THR A 32 -10.74 7.50 -3.21
C THR A 32 -9.88 6.50 -2.44
N VAL A 33 -10.46 5.72 -1.53
CA VAL A 33 -9.77 4.68 -0.78
C VAL A 33 -9.19 3.63 -1.74
N ARG A 34 -9.97 3.15 -2.72
CA ARG A 34 -9.47 2.17 -3.71
C ARG A 34 -8.29 2.71 -4.52
N ARG A 35 -8.36 3.96 -4.99
CA ARG A 35 -7.26 4.61 -5.72
C ARG A 35 -6.05 4.90 -4.83
N ALA A 36 -6.28 5.26 -3.58
CA ALA A 36 -5.22 5.50 -2.62
C ALA A 36 -4.50 4.19 -2.27
N LEU A 37 -5.25 3.12 -2.01
CA LEU A 37 -4.72 1.79 -1.70
C LEU A 37 -3.82 1.26 -2.81
N THR A 38 -4.21 1.36 -4.09
CA THR A 38 -3.36 0.88 -5.18
C THR A 38 -2.04 1.64 -5.28
N ARG A 39 -2.07 2.97 -5.15
CA ARG A 39 -0.85 3.78 -5.11
C ARG A 39 -0.01 3.48 -3.87
N PHE A 40 -0.65 3.35 -2.71
CA PHE A 40 0.03 3.07 -1.45
C PHE A 40 0.68 1.69 -1.46
N LEU A 41 0.00 0.66 -1.97
CA LEU A 41 0.57 -0.66 -2.20
C LEU A 41 1.82 -0.60 -3.06
N LEU A 42 1.76 0.14 -4.17
CA LEU A 42 2.91 0.30 -5.07
C LEU A 42 4.09 0.97 -4.36
N PHE A 43 3.84 2.02 -3.58
CA PHE A 43 4.86 2.65 -2.73
C PHE A 43 5.44 1.70 -1.69
N VAL A 44 4.59 0.92 -1.00
CA VAL A 44 5.01 -0.07 -0.01
C VAL A 44 5.86 -1.16 -0.65
N VAL A 45 5.48 -1.65 -1.84
CA VAL A 45 6.26 -2.65 -2.57
C VAL A 45 7.61 -2.07 -2.99
N LEU A 46 7.65 -0.86 -3.56
CA LEU A 46 8.91 -0.21 -3.94
C LEU A 46 9.82 0.05 -2.73
N ALA A 47 9.26 0.54 -1.62
CA ALA A 47 9.99 0.77 -0.38
C ALA A 47 10.49 -0.55 0.21
N GLY A 48 9.65 -1.59 0.22
CA GLY A 48 10.01 -2.94 0.66
C GLY A 48 11.13 -3.54 -0.18
N LEU A 49 11.08 -3.39 -1.51
CA LEU A 49 12.16 -3.82 -2.41
C LEU A 49 13.44 -3.03 -2.15
N GLY A 50 13.36 -1.70 -2.03
CA GLY A 50 14.51 -0.86 -1.71
C GLY A 50 15.16 -1.23 -0.38
N LEU A 51 14.35 -1.46 0.66
CA LEU A 51 14.81 -1.92 1.97
C LEU A 51 15.40 -3.33 1.91
N SER A 52 14.79 -4.26 1.15
CA SER A 52 15.33 -5.61 0.99
C SER A 52 16.70 -5.61 0.31
N LEU A 53 16.92 -4.74 -0.68
CA LEU A 53 18.21 -4.56 -1.35
C LEU A 53 19.24 -3.89 -0.43
N TRP A 54 18.78 -3.02 0.48
CA TRP A 54 19.63 -2.36 1.47
C TRP A 54 20.10 -3.32 2.56
N VAL A 55 19.21 -4.15 3.09
CA VAL A 55 19.55 -5.20 4.06
C VAL A 55 20.51 -6.21 3.43
N GLN A 56 20.32 -6.53 2.15
CA GLN A 56 21.25 -7.37 1.38
C GLN A 56 22.64 -6.74 1.17
N ARG A 57 22.78 -5.43 1.39
CA ARG A 57 24.05 -4.70 1.25
C ARG A 57 24.85 -4.66 2.55
N ASP A 58 24.21 -4.73 3.71
CA ASP A 58 24.89 -4.79 5.02
C ASP A 58 25.49 -6.19 5.26
N ASP A 59 24.81 -7.26 4.84
CA ASP A 59 25.36 -8.62 4.86
C ASP A 59 26.61 -8.76 3.97
N LEU A 60 26.71 -7.97 2.90
CA LEU A 60 27.89 -7.96 2.03
C LEU A 60 29.15 -7.41 2.72
N ARG A 61 29.02 -6.62 3.80
CA ARG A 61 30.17 -6.16 4.59
C ARG A 61 30.63 -7.18 5.62
N TYR A 62 29.71 -7.99 6.15
CA TYR A 62 30.05 -9.01 7.14
C TYR A 62 30.63 -10.29 6.49
N CYS A 63 30.18 -10.64 5.28
CA CYS A 63 30.68 -11.82 4.57
C CYS A 63 32.10 -11.72 3.99
N VAL A 64 32.61 -10.51 3.77
CA VAL A 64 34.01 -10.33 3.34
C VAL A 64 34.97 -10.61 4.50
N ASP A 65 34.51 -10.48 5.75
CA ASP A 65 35.32 -10.73 6.95
C ASP A 65 35.33 -12.22 7.38
N THR A 66 34.32 -13.03 7.02
CA THR A 66 34.20 -14.43 7.50
C THR A 66 34.27 -15.52 6.42
N CYS A 67 34.28 -15.17 5.12
CA CYS A 67 34.32 -16.10 3.97
C CYS A 67 33.26 -17.24 3.98
N GLU A 68 32.19 -17.14 4.77
CA GLU A 68 31.03 -18.03 4.72
C GLU A 68 29.79 -17.18 4.40
N CYS A 69 29.32 -17.23 3.15
CA CYS A 69 28.19 -16.42 2.71
C CYS A 69 27.13 -17.26 2.02
N SER A 70 25.96 -17.43 2.67
CA SER A 70 24.78 -18.02 2.04
C SER A 70 24.03 -16.94 1.27
N LEU A 71 24.17 -16.90 -0.05
CA LEU A 71 23.38 -16.01 -0.91
C LEU A 71 22.02 -16.66 -1.15
N TYR A 72 20.93 -16.09 -0.61
CA TYR A 72 19.55 -16.56 -0.84
C TYR A 72 19.29 -18.04 -0.49
N GLY A 73 19.92 -18.57 0.56
CA GLY A 73 19.70 -19.97 0.98
C GLY A 73 20.21 -21.01 -0.05
N GLN A 74 21.03 -20.60 -1.01
CA GLN A 74 21.88 -21.50 -1.79
C GLN A 74 23.32 -21.32 -1.34
N GLU A 75 23.98 -22.42 -0.98
CA GLU A 75 25.43 -22.49 -0.84
C GLU A 75 26.03 -22.25 -2.23
N VAL A 76 26.50 -21.03 -2.48
CA VAL A 76 27.24 -20.71 -3.70
C VAL A 76 28.70 -20.62 -3.32
N GLU A 77 29.48 -21.58 -3.80
CA GLU A 77 30.92 -21.67 -3.59
C GLU A 77 31.60 -20.46 -4.25
N ILE A 78 32.04 -19.50 -3.43
CA ILE A 78 32.78 -18.33 -3.92
C ILE A 78 34.18 -18.81 -4.31
N PRO A 79 34.64 -18.59 -5.56
CA PRO A 79 36.00 -18.93 -5.96
C PRO A 79 36.99 -18.18 -5.05
N GLY A 80 37.99 -18.92 -4.54
CA GLY A 80 38.92 -18.47 -3.50
C GLY A 80 39.89 -17.35 -3.91
N ASP A 81 39.65 -16.68 -5.04
CA ASP A 81 40.46 -15.56 -5.56
C ASP A 81 40.06 -14.20 -4.97
N ARG A 82 39.00 -14.14 -4.15
CA ARG A 82 38.46 -12.88 -3.59
C ARG A 82 38.40 -12.82 -2.05
N CYS A 83 38.87 -13.84 -1.34
CA CYS A 83 39.09 -13.77 0.11
C CYS A 83 40.46 -13.12 0.38
N VAL A 84 40.48 -11.97 1.07
CA VAL A 84 41.73 -11.32 1.52
C VAL A 84 42.00 -11.78 2.95
N SER A 85 42.98 -12.67 3.11
CA SER A 85 43.51 -13.13 4.41
C SER A 85 44.34 -12.07 5.11
#